data_AF-A0A1Q8S1C1-F1
#
_entry.id   AF-A0A1Q8S1C1-F1
#
_cell.length_a   1.000
_cell.length_b   1.000
_cell.length_c   1.000
_cell.angle_alpha   90.00
_cell.angle_beta   90.00
_cell.angle_gamma   90.00
#
_symmetry.space_group_name_H-M   'P 1'
#
loop_
_entity.id
_entity.type
_entity.pdbx_description
1 polymer ?
#
loop_
_entity_poly.entity_id
_entity_poly.type
_entity_poly.pdbx_seq_one_letter_code
_entity_poly.pdbx_strand_id
1 'polypeptide(L)'
;MKCDRLAKYIRCMFHAVLPLDPALGQRLMRQAVQVARDSQKTPHAFPPEELEWLVTVSFNEAVDAYNVRQDDECNRWADLAMNLAHYADDDGVLQRKLQENRMKLKFDLP
;
A
#
# COMPACT_ATOMS: atom_id res chain seq x y z
N MET A 1 -16.60 1.79 -15.34
CA MET A 1 -16.89 1.34 -13.96
C MET A 1 -16.44 2.46 -13.02
N LYS A 2 -17.27 2.94 -12.09
CA LYS A 2 -16.86 4.01 -11.16
C LYS A 2 -15.74 3.48 -10.26
N CYS A 3 -14.58 4.13 -10.23
CA CYS A 3 -13.41 3.70 -9.45
C CYS A 3 -13.74 3.49 -7.95
N ASP A 4 -14.74 4.19 -7.42
CA ASP A 4 -15.22 4.03 -6.04
C ASP A 4 -15.66 2.61 -5.69
N ARG A 5 -16.38 1.92 -6.58
CA ARG A 5 -16.84 0.54 -6.31
C ARG A 5 -15.67 -0.43 -6.30
N LEU A 6 -14.71 -0.21 -7.21
CA LEU A 6 -13.51 -1.03 -7.29
C LEU A 6 -12.61 -0.81 -6.07
N ALA A 7 -12.43 0.44 -5.63
CA ALA A 7 -11.63 0.76 -4.46
C ALA A 7 -12.22 0.12 -3.19
N LYS A 8 -13.54 0.25 -2.98
CA LYS A 8 -14.25 -0.43 -1.86
C LYS A 8 -14.14 -1.94 -1.93
N TYR A 9 -14.24 -2.52 -3.13
CA TYR A 9 -14.03 -3.96 -3.33
C TYR A 9 -12.61 -4.38 -2.93
N ILE A 10 -11.59 -3.62 -3.36
CA ILE A 10 -10.19 -3.87 -2.99
C ILE A 10 -10.04 -3.84 -1.46
N ARG A 11 -10.58 -2.83 -0.77
CA ARG A 11 -10.56 -2.78 0.71
C ARG A 11 -11.18 -4.02 1.34
N CYS A 12 -12.40 -4.37 0.95
CA CYS A 12 -13.08 -5.54 1.52
C CYS A 12 -12.33 -6.84 1.25
N MET A 13 -11.83 -7.00 0.02
CA MET A 13 -11.07 -8.18 -0.36
C MET A 13 -9.74 -8.25 0.41
N PHE A 14 -9.05 -7.12 0.61
CA PHE A 14 -7.81 -7.08 1.38
C PHE A 14 -8.00 -7.60 2.80
N HIS A 15 -9.01 -7.09 3.50
CA HIS A 15 -9.35 -7.56 4.83
C HIS A 15 -9.71 -9.05 4.88
N ALA A 16 -10.36 -9.57 3.83
CA ALA A 16 -10.73 -10.98 3.76
C ALA A 16 -9.51 -11.90 3.52
N VAL A 17 -8.56 -11.48 2.67
CA VAL A 17 -7.46 -12.37 2.23
C VAL A 17 -6.21 -12.25 3.08
N LEU A 18 -5.93 -11.08 3.66
CA LEU A 18 -4.70 -10.83 4.41
C LEU A 18 -4.50 -11.83 5.56
N PRO A 19 -5.51 -12.16 6.39
CA PRO A 19 -5.34 -13.14 7.47
C PRO A 19 -5.14 -14.59 6.99
N LEU A 20 -5.48 -14.86 5.72
CA LEU A 20 -5.43 -16.21 5.15
C LEU A 20 -4.08 -16.47 4.46
N ASP A 21 -3.60 -15.50 3.68
CA ASP A 21 -2.34 -15.56 2.96
C ASP A 21 -1.83 -14.12 2.70
N PRO A 22 -0.77 -13.67 3.39
CA PRO A 22 -0.17 -12.36 3.14
C PRO A 22 0.23 -12.14 1.68
N ALA A 23 0.61 -13.21 0.95
CA ALA A 23 0.95 -13.12 -0.46
C ALA A 23 -0.28 -12.79 -1.33
N LEU A 24 -1.50 -13.22 -0.96
CA LEU A 24 -2.74 -12.75 -1.59
C LEU A 24 -2.93 -11.25 -1.34
N GLY A 25 -2.74 -10.78 -0.12
CA GLY A 25 -2.81 -9.36 0.24
C GLY A 25 -1.86 -8.52 -0.61
N GLN A 26 -0.61 -8.94 -0.74
CA GLN A 26 0.38 -8.26 -1.59
C GLN A 26 -0.01 -8.28 -3.07
N ARG A 27 -0.53 -9.40 -3.60
CA ARG A 27 -1.02 -9.47 -4.98
C ARG A 27 -2.13 -8.45 -5.23
N LEU A 28 -3.03 -8.30 -4.26
CA LEU A 28 -4.11 -7.33 -4.34
C LEU A 28 -3.59 -5.88 -4.28
N MET A 29 -2.59 -5.57 -3.44
CA MET A 29 -1.95 -4.25 -3.44
C MET A 29 -1.24 -3.94 -4.76
N ARG A 30 -0.57 -4.92 -5.37
CA ARG A 30 0.01 -4.74 -6.73
C ARG A 30 -1.07 -4.41 -7.77
N GLN A 31 -2.23 -5.04 -7.67
CA GLN A 31 -3.36 -4.69 -8.53
C GLN A 31 -3.88 -3.27 -8.25
N ALA A 32 -3.96 -2.88 -6.97
CA ALA A 32 -4.37 -1.53 -6.59
C ALA A 32 -3.41 -0.45 -7.14
N VAL A 33 -2.09 -0.71 -7.11
CA VAL A 33 -1.07 0.15 -7.76
C VAL A 33 -1.36 0.31 -9.25
N GLN A 34 -1.64 -0.79 -9.96
CA GLN A 34 -1.95 -0.75 -11.38
C GLN A 34 -3.24 0.04 -11.67
N VAL A 35 -4.28 -0.16 -10.86
CA VAL A 35 -5.55 0.57 -10.99
C VAL A 35 -5.35 2.07 -10.72
N ALA A 36 -4.61 2.44 -9.67
CA ALA A 36 -4.32 3.84 -9.35
C ALA A 36 -3.57 4.52 -10.50
N ARG A 37 -2.54 3.86 -11.03
CA ARG A 37 -1.78 4.32 -12.20
C ARG A 37 -2.66 4.54 -13.43
N ASP A 38 -3.49 3.56 -13.77
CA ASP A 38 -4.34 3.63 -14.96
C ASP A 38 -5.45 4.67 -14.80
N SER A 39 -5.93 4.88 -13.57
CA SER A 39 -6.97 5.86 -13.27
C SER A 39 -6.55 7.30 -13.59
N GLN A 40 -5.24 7.63 -13.47
CA GLN A 40 -4.72 8.96 -13.83
C GLN A 40 -4.90 9.31 -15.32
N LYS A 41 -5.07 8.30 -16.19
CA LYS A 41 -5.31 8.50 -17.62
C LYS A 41 -6.79 8.67 -17.94
N THR A 42 -7.66 8.69 -16.92
CA THR A 42 -9.11 8.72 -17.08
C THR A 42 -9.72 9.87 -16.26
N PRO A 43 -10.94 10.32 -16.58
CA PRO A 43 -11.68 11.25 -15.72
C PRO A 43 -12.11 10.67 -14.36
N HIS A 44 -11.80 9.40 -14.08
CA HIS A 44 -12.21 8.68 -12.88
C HIS A 44 -10.99 8.33 -12.05
N ALA A 45 -10.44 9.31 -11.35
CA ALA A 45 -9.32 9.10 -10.45
C ALA A 45 -9.65 8.05 -9.37
N PHE A 46 -8.61 7.37 -8.87
CA PHE A 46 -8.73 6.54 -7.68
C PHE A 46 -9.14 7.43 -6.49
N PRO A 47 -10.10 7.03 -5.65
CA PRO A 47 -10.55 7.88 -4.56
C PRO A 47 -9.41 8.16 -3.56
N PRO A 48 -9.13 9.43 -3.21
CA PRO A 48 -8.00 9.78 -2.35
C PRO A 48 -8.02 9.08 -0.98
N GLU A 49 -9.19 9.04 -0.32
CA GLU A 49 -9.36 8.37 0.98
C GLU A 49 -9.08 6.87 0.91
N GLU A 50 -9.43 6.23 -0.22
CA GLU A 50 -9.17 4.81 -0.42
C GLU A 50 -7.68 4.57 -0.64
N LEU A 51 -7.01 5.47 -1.38
CA LEU A 51 -5.58 5.36 -1.61
C LEU A 51 -4.78 5.58 -0.33
N GLU A 52 -5.10 6.63 0.44
CA GLU A 52 -4.50 6.89 1.75
C GLU A 52 -4.67 5.69 2.69
N TRP A 53 -5.85 5.09 2.70
CA TRP A 53 -6.10 3.88 3.46
C TRP A 53 -5.21 2.72 3.00
N LEU A 54 -5.12 2.44 1.69
CA LEU A 54 -4.28 1.37 1.14
C LEU A 54 -2.80 1.54 1.47
N VAL A 55 -2.32 2.78 1.38
CA VAL A 55 -0.95 3.16 1.76
C VAL A 55 -0.71 2.87 3.23
N THR A 56 -1.62 3.34 4.09
CA THR A 56 -1.50 3.20 5.54
C THR A 56 -1.48 1.73 5.95
N VAL A 57 -2.42 0.92 5.46
CA VAL A 57 -2.46 -0.51 5.82
C VAL A 57 -1.25 -1.27 5.28
N SER A 58 -0.80 -0.98 4.05
CA SER A 58 0.41 -1.61 3.51
C SER A 58 1.65 -1.28 4.33
N PHE A 59 1.78 -0.04 4.83
CA PHE A 59 2.92 0.32 5.68
C PHE A 59 2.80 -0.29 7.08
N ASN A 60 1.59 -0.44 7.61
CA ASN A 60 1.38 -1.15 8.88
C ASN A 60 1.82 -2.62 8.77
N GLU A 61 1.50 -3.31 7.68
CA GLU A 61 2.01 -4.68 7.44
C GLU A 61 3.55 -4.72 7.39
N ALA A 62 4.19 -3.67 6.86
CA ALA A 62 5.64 -3.55 6.88
C ALA A 62 6.18 -3.45 8.32
N VAL A 63 5.51 -2.67 9.18
CA VAL A 63 5.85 -2.53 10.60
C VAL A 63 5.61 -3.84 11.36
N ASP A 64 4.52 -4.55 11.07
CA ASP A 64 4.23 -5.84 11.68
C ASP A 64 5.28 -6.89 11.31
N ALA A 65 5.67 -6.97 10.03
CA ALA A 65 6.76 -7.82 9.57
C ALA A 65 8.11 -7.46 10.22
N TYR A 66 8.39 -6.16 10.37
CA TYR A 66 9.59 -5.68 11.08
C TYR A 66 9.61 -6.14 12.55
N ASN A 67 8.48 -6.03 13.26
CA ASN A 67 8.37 -6.42 14.66
C ASN A 67 8.66 -7.92 14.89
N VAL A 68 8.41 -8.77 13.89
CA VAL A 68 8.71 -10.20 13.93
C VAL A 68 9.99 -10.59 13.17
N ARG A 69 10.86 -9.63 12.83
CA ARG A 69 12.16 -9.82 12.17
C ARG A 69 12.06 -10.51 10.80
N GLN A 70 11.00 -10.24 10.05
CA GLN A 70 10.82 -10.67 8.67
C GLN A 70 11.21 -9.53 7.71
N ASP A 71 12.51 -9.27 7.60
CA ASP A 71 13.05 -8.08 6.92
C ASP A 71 12.70 -8.03 5.42
N ASP A 72 12.69 -9.18 4.75
CA ASP A 72 12.26 -9.28 3.35
C ASP A 72 10.79 -8.89 3.17
N GLU A 73 9.94 -9.34 4.09
CA GLU A 73 8.50 -9.08 4.05
C GLU A 73 8.20 -7.63 4.41
N CYS A 74 8.91 -7.09 5.40
CA CYS A 74 8.90 -5.67 5.73
C CYS A 74 9.21 -4.81 4.51
N ASN A 75 10.29 -5.13 3.78
CA ASN A 75 10.67 -4.38 2.59
C ASN A 75 9.63 -4.47 1.47
N ARG A 76 9.05 -5.66 1.22
CA ARG A 76 7.99 -5.81 0.20
C ARG A 76 6.77 -4.95 0.51
N TRP A 77 6.30 -4.95 1.75
CA TRP A 77 5.15 -4.15 2.16
C TRP A 77 5.45 -2.65 2.13
N ALA A 78 6.65 -2.24 2.56
CA ALA A 78 7.08 -0.85 2.49
C ALA A 78 7.15 -0.36 1.03
N ASP A 79 7.66 -1.17 0.10
CA ASP A 79 7.71 -0.84 -1.32
C ASP A 79 6.29 -0.71 -1.92
N LEU A 80 5.35 -1.58 -1.53
CA LEU A 80 3.95 -1.45 -1.94
C LEU A 80 3.30 -0.15 -1.44
N ALA A 81 3.50 0.18 -0.16
CA ALA A 81 3.02 1.43 0.42
C ALA A 81 3.58 2.66 -0.32
N MET A 82 4.88 2.65 -0.61
CA MET A 82 5.55 3.71 -1.37
C MET A 82 5.01 3.86 -2.79
N ASN A 83 4.78 2.73 -3.48
CA ASN A 83 4.22 2.74 -4.83
C ASN A 83 2.78 3.27 -4.87
N LEU A 84 1.98 2.97 -3.85
CA LEU A 84 0.63 3.52 -3.72
C LEU A 84 0.67 5.02 -3.40
N ALA A 85 1.55 5.45 -2.49
CA ALA A 85 1.67 6.85 -2.08
C ALA A 85 2.12 7.77 -3.22
N HIS A 86 2.84 7.24 -4.21
CA HIS A 86 3.19 7.99 -5.41
C HIS A 86 1.97 8.50 -6.20
N TYR A 87 0.83 7.80 -6.11
CA TYR A 87 -0.41 8.20 -6.77
C TYR A 87 -1.33 9.04 -5.88
N ALA A 88 -0.91 9.36 -4.66
CA ALA A 88 -1.63 10.29 -3.80
C ALA A 88 -1.50 11.69 -4.36
N ASP A 89 -2.64 12.34 -4.61
CA ASP A 89 -2.72 13.72 -5.09
C ASP A 89 -2.57 14.69 -3.91
N ASP A 90 -1.47 14.55 -3.16
CA ASP A 90 -1.22 15.22 -1.87
C ASP A 90 0.11 15.98 -1.82
N ASP A 91 0.63 16.37 -2.98
CA ASP A 91 1.95 17.00 -3.14
C ASP A 91 3.11 16.19 -2.54
N GLY A 92 2.96 14.86 -2.49
CA GLY A 92 3.94 13.90 -2.00
C GLY A 92 4.11 13.91 -0.48
N VAL A 93 3.15 14.46 0.27
CA VAL A 93 3.18 14.50 1.75
C VAL A 93 3.25 13.08 2.31
N LEU A 94 2.38 12.19 1.85
CA LEU A 94 2.30 10.81 2.31
C LEU A 94 3.55 10.02 1.93
N GLN A 95 4.08 10.22 0.73
CA GLN A 95 5.32 9.60 0.28
C GLN A 95 6.51 10.01 1.16
N ARG A 96 6.67 11.31 1.47
CA ARG A 96 7.74 11.80 2.36
C ARG A 96 7.61 11.21 3.77
N LYS A 97 6.41 11.18 4.33
CA LYS A 97 6.14 10.61 5.66
C LYS A 97 6.53 9.13 5.73
N LEU A 98 6.24 8.34 4.69
CA LEU A 98 6.63 6.94 4.63
C LEU A 98 8.14 6.76 4.50
N GLN A 99 8.82 7.58 3.69
CA GLN A 99 10.28 7.57 3.59
C GLN A 99 10.92 7.85 4.94
N GLU A 100 10.48 8.88 5.65
CA GLU A 100 10.94 9.21 7.00
C GLU A 100 10.73 8.06 7.99
N ASN A 101 9.60 7.38 7.93
CA ASN A 101 9.34 6.24 8.80
C ASN A 101 10.19 5.02 8.42
N ARG A 102 10.36 4.74 7.13
CA ARG A 102 11.20 3.64 6.64
C ARG A 102 12.66 3.83 7.04
N MET A 103 13.18 5.05 7.02
CA MET A 103 14.54 5.37 7.46
C MET A 103 14.79 5.10 8.95
N LYS A 104 13.73 4.98 9.77
CA LYS A 104 13.85 4.64 11.19
C LYS A 104 13.93 3.12 11.44
N LEU A 105 13.61 2.30 10.44
CA LEU A 105 13.70 0.84 10.53
C LEU A 105 15.17 0.44 10.53
N LYS A 106 15.56 -0.38 11.51
CA LYS A 106 16.94 -0.86 11.67
C LYS A 106 16.95 -2.36 11.41
N PHE A 107 17.36 -2.74 10.21
CA PHE A 107 17.59 -4.13 9.87
C PHE A 107 18.93 -4.57 10.43
N ASP A 108 18.98 -5.78 10.99
CA ASP A 108 20.26 -6.33 11.43
C ASP A 108 21.09 -6.60 10.16
N LEU A 109 22.31 -6.06 10.11
CA LEU A 109 23.21 -6.34 8.99
C LEU A 109 23.57 -7.84 9.03
N PRO A 110 23.54 -8.55 7.88
CA PRO A 110 23.93 -9.95 7.82
C PRO A 110 25.39 -10.18 8.23
#